data_AF-A0A7U4LNJ6-F1
#
_entry.id   AF-A0A7U4LNJ6-F1
#
_cell.length_a   1.000
_cell.length_b   1.000
_cell.length_c   1.000
_cell.angle_alpha   90.00
_cell.angle_beta   90.00
_cell.angle_gamma   90.00
#
_symmetry.space_group_name_H-M   'P 1'
#
loop_
_entity.id
_entity.type
_entity.pdbx_description
1 polymer ?
#
loop_
_entity_poly.entity_id
_entity_poly.type
_entity_poly.pdbx_seq_one_letter_code
_entity_poly.pdbx_strand_id
1 'polypeptide(L)' 'MLNIILKILQNEIEFYKNKNNDYWSEDKNKGFKQGLEYCRDIVLKMKEGSTY' A
#
# COMPACT_ATOMS: atom_id res chain seq x y z
N MET A 1 -3.78 16.34 -3.05
CA MET A 1 -3.05 15.60 -1.99
C MET A 1 -3.30 14.09 -2.05
N LEU A 2 -4.54 13.62 -1.95
CA LEU A 2 -4.86 12.17 -1.98
C LEU A 2 -4.38 11.43 -3.24
N ASN A 3 -4.45 12.06 -4.43
CA ASN A 3 -3.92 11.45 -5.66
C ASN A 3 -2.41 11.20 -5.63
N ILE A 4 -1.64 12.05 -4.94
CA ILE A 4 -0.18 11.87 -4.79
C ILE A 4 0.08 10.70 -3.84
N ILE A 5 -0.66 10.63 -2.73
CA ILE A 5 -0.56 9.53 -1.77
C ILE A 5 -0.90 8.18 -2.43
N LEU A 6 -1.98 8.12 -3.22
CA LEU A 6 -2.35 6.92 -3.98
C LEU A 6 -1.25 6.50 -4.96
N LYS A 7 -0.61 7.46 -5.64
CA LYS A 7 0.51 7.17 -6.55
C LYS A 7 1.73 6.61 -5.80
N ILE A 8 2.06 7.18 -4.65
CA ILE A 8 3.15 6.68 -3.80
C ILE A 8 2.85 5.25 -3.34
N LEU A 9 1.67 4.99 -2.79
CA LEU A 9 1.28 3.65 -2.35
C LEU A 9 1.29 2.63 -3.50
N GLN A 10 0.84 3.03 -4.70
CA GLN A 10 0.91 2.18 -5.88
C GLN A 10 2.35 1.82 -6.27
N ASN A 11 3.27 2.78 -6.19
CA ASN A 11 4.69 2.55 -6.46
C ASN A 11 5.31 1.61 -5.43
N GLU A 12 5.01 1.78 -4.14
CA GLU A 12 5.49 0.92 -3.07
C GLU A 12 4.96 -0.51 -3.23
N ILE A 13 3.67 -0.68 -3.52
CA ILE A 13 3.07 -2.00 -3.77
C ILE A 13 3.79 -2.71 -4.92
N GLU A 14 4.04 -2.02 -6.04
CA GLU A 14 4.72 -2.62 -7.18
C GLU A 14 6.18 -2.96 -6.86
N PHE A 15 6.89 -2.08 -6.15
CA PHE A 15 8.27 -2.32 -5.73
C PHE A 15 8.39 -3.54 -4.81
N TYR A 16 7.48 -3.70 -3.86
CA TYR A 16 7.50 -4.81 -2.89
C TYR A 16 6.78 -6.08 -3.36
N LYS A 17 6.07 -6.05 -4.50
CA LYS A 17 5.38 -7.22 -5.06
C LYS A 17 6.30 -8.43 -5.14
N ASN A 18 7.49 -8.24 -5.72
CA ASN A 18 8.49 -9.30 -5.91
C ASN A 18 9.72 -9.14 -5.01
N LYS A 19 9.70 -8.19 -4.07
CA LYS A 19 10.82 -7.92 -3.16
C LYS A 19 10.45 -8.26 -1.73
N ASN A 20 11.29 -9.08 -1.11
CA ASN A 20 11.24 -9.35 0.33
C ASN A 20 12.40 -8.64 1.02
N ASN A 21 12.24 -8.41 2.32
CA ASN A 21 13.33 -8.10 3.21
C ASN A 21 13.89 -9.41 3.77
N ASP A 22 15.18 -9.65 3.54
CA ASP A 22 15.86 -10.90 3.91
C ASP A 22 15.96 -11.10 5.43
N TYR A 23 15.86 -10.02 6.21
CA TYR A 23 15.87 -10.07 7.67
C TYR A 23 14.49 -10.32 8.28
N TRP A 24 13.44 -10.39 7.47
CA TRP A 24 12.07 -10.58 7.93
C TRP A 24 11.63 -12.02 7.69
N SER A 25 10.82 -12.55 8.61
CA SER A 25 10.09 -13.79 8.36
C SER A 25 9.17 -13.64 7.15
N GLU A 26 8.78 -14.77 6.55
CA GLU A 26 7.83 -14.79 5.44
C GLU A 26 6.52 -14.09 5.80
N ASP A 27 5.97 -14.40 6.97
CA ASP A 27 4.73 -13.79 7.45
C ASP A 27 4.84 -12.27 7.60
N LYS A 28 6.00 -11.77 8.05
CA LYS A 28 6.22 -10.32 8.17
C LYS A 28 6.32 -9.65 6.81
N ASN A 29 7.00 -10.28 5.84
CA ASN A 29 7.03 -9.82 4.45
C ASN A 29 5.63 -9.79 3.82
N LYS A 30 4.84 -10.84 4.04
CA LYS A 30 3.46 -10.94 3.56
C LYS A 30 2.56 -9.89 4.20
N GLY A 31 2.61 -9.76 5.53
CA GLY A 31 1.83 -8.79 6.29
C GLY A 31 2.16 -7.34 5.91
N PHE A 32 3.42 -7.03 5.63
CA PHE A 32 3.80 -5.71 5.13
C PHE A 32 3.17 -5.39 3.77
N LYS A 33 3.22 -6.32 2.80
CA LYS A 33 2.60 -6.14 1.49
C LYS A 33 1.08 -5.94 1.59
N GLN A 34 0.43 -6.75 2.42
CA GLN A 34 -1.00 -6.60 2.71
C GLN A 34 -1.32 -5.26 3.40
N GLY A 35 -0.43 -4.79 4.28
CA GLY A 35 -0.54 -3.47 4.91
C GLY A 35 -0.49 -2.32 3.91
N LEU A 36 0.37 -2.41 2.88
CA LEU A 36 0.40 -1.41 1.80
C LEU A 36 -0.91 -1.36 1.01
N GLU A 37 -1.47 -2.53 0.67
CA GLU A 37 -2.78 -2.63 0.01
C GLU A 37 -3.89 -2.05 0.88
N TYR A 38 -3.91 -2.40 2.17
CA TYR A 38 -4.88 -1.87 3.13
C TYR A 38 -4.83 -0.34 3.24
N CYS A 39 -3.63 0.24 3.32
CA CYS A 39 -3.46 1.69 3.34
C CYS A 39 -3.98 2.35 2.04
N ARG A 40 -3.71 1.75 0.88
CA ARG A 40 -4.22 2.24 -0.41
C ARG A 40 -5.74 2.26 -0.44
N ASP A 41 -6.38 1.21 0.05
CA ASP A 41 -7.84 1.08 0.06
C ASP A 41 -8.49 2.12 0.98
N ILE A 42 -7.88 2.42 2.13
CA ILE A 42 -8.34 3.51 3.01
C ILE A 42 -8.30 4.85 2.26
N VAL A 43 -7.16 5.19 1.65
CA VAL A 43 -7.00 6.46 0.95
C VAL A 43 -7.95 6.57 -0.24
N LEU A 44 -8.23 5.45 -0.92
CA LEU A 44 -9.19 5.40 -2.01
C LEU A 44 -10.61 5.69 -1.52
N LYS A 45 -11.05 5.04 -0.43
CA LYS A 45 -12.35 5.32 0.21
C LYS A 45 -12.47 6.76 0.68
N MET A 46 -11.40 7.33 1.25
CA MET A 46 -11.37 8.74 1.62
C MET A 46 -11.55 9.66 0.42
N LYS A 47 -10.87 9.36 -0.70
CA LYS A 47 -11.02 10.12 -1.94
C LYS A 47 -12.45 10.04 -2.46
N GLU A 48 -13.04 8.86 -2.50
CA GLU A 48 -14.42 8.64 -2.97
C GLU A 48 -15.45 9.30 -2.07
N GLY A 49 -15.27 9.21 -0.74
CA GLY A 49 -16.14 9.88 0.25
C GLY A 49 -15.98 11.39 0.29
N SER A 50 -14.87 11.94 -0.20
CA SER A 50 -14.66 13.40 -0.34
C SER A 50 -15.30 13.97 -1.61
N THR A 51 -15.96 13.15 -2.42
CA THR A 51 -16.58 13.54 -3.70
C THR A 51 -18.07 13.91 -3.57
N TYR A 52 -18.56 14.11 -2.34
CA TYR A 52 -19.93 14.55 -2.03
C TYR A 52 -19.95 15.94 -1.41
#